data_AF-M5RZ49-F1
#
_entry.id   AF-M5RZ49-F1
#
_cell.length_a   1.000
_cell.length_b   1.000
_cell.length_c   1.000
_cell.angle_alpha   90.00
_cell.angle_beta   90.00
_cell.angle_gamma   90.00
#
_symmetry.space_group_name_H-M   'P 1'
#
loop_
_entity.id
_entity.type
_entity.pdbx_description
1 polymer ?
#
loop_
_entity_poly.entity_id
_entity_poly.type
_entity_poly.pdbx_seq_one_letter_code
_entity_poly.pdbx_strand_id
1 'polypeptide(L)'
;MLGSFLNQRAVAESLDPNANVALVCAGTDGFVTAEDVLFAGALVSHFQSRFDQRQILSLDLNDESLIAREMWRSWFGPTDGETEAGDVKAEESSATTHPAALAARLSQSRGGQNLIRAGYEADLQRCAEIDSVSIVPRRIAVRAGASIFGR
;
A
#
# COMPACT_ATOMS: atom_id res chain seq x y z
N MET A 1 4.24 8.94 -9.76
CA MET A 1 3.06 8.11 -10.09
C MET A 1 2.03 8.32 -8.99
N LEU A 2 0.77 7.98 -9.22
CA LEU A 2 -0.23 7.93 -8.16
C LEU A 2 -0.50 6.47 -7.80
N GLY A 3 -0.47 6.19 -6.50
CA GLY A 3 -0.76 4.88 -5.94
C GLY A 3 -1.79 4.96 -4.84
N SER A 4 -2.57 3.90 -4.72
CA SER A 4 -3.57 3.66 -3.69
C SER A 4 -3.73 2.14 -3.54
N PHE A 5 -4.43 1.68 -2.50
CA PHE A 5 -4.77 0.27 -2.37
C PHE A 5 -5.46 -0.28 -3.63
N LEU A 6 -6.28 0.54 -4.31
CA LEU A 6 -6.98 0.14 -5.55
C LEU A 6 -6.05 -0.37 -6.65
N ASN A 7 -4.79 0.06 -6.70
CA ASN A 7 -3.85 -0.22 -7.79
C ASN A 7 -2.44 -0.58 -7.31
N GLN A 8 -2.33 -1.12 -6.09
CA GLN A 8 -1.06 -1.39 -5.41
C GLN A 8 -0.10 -2.23 -6.27
N ARG A 9 -0.57 -3.39 -6.76
CA ARG A 9 0.20 -4.30 -7.59
C ARG A 9 0.58 -3.67 -8.92
N ALA A 10 -0.36 -2.98 -9.57
CA ALA A 10 -0.08 -2.32 -10.84
C ALA A 10 1.03 -1.26 -10.68
N VAL A 11 0.98 -0.48 -9.60
CA VAL A 11 2.06 0.46 -9.25
C VAL A 11 3.37 -0.29 -9.09
N ALA A 12 3.40 -1.35 -8.28
CA ALA A 12 4.61 -2.09 -7.97
C ALA A 12 5.25 -2.72 -9.21
N GLU A 13 4.45 -3.32 -10.08
CA GLU A 13 4.91 -3.98 -11.31
C GLU A 13 5.40 -3.00 -12.38
N SER A 14 4.95 -1.74 -12.33
CA SER A 14 5.28 -0.71 -13.31
C SER A 14 6.54 0.09 -12.98
N LEU A 15 7.23 -0.23 -11.88
CA LEU A 15 8.49 0.37 -11.47
C LEU A 15 9.68 -0.43 -12.02
N ASP A 16 10.71 0.29 -12.45
CA ASP A 16 11.99 -0.32 -12.83
C ASP A 16 12.66 -0.90 -11.57
N PRO A 17 13.00 -2.20 -11.54
CA PRO A 17 13.65 -2.82 -10.38
C PRO A 17 15.03 -2.24 -10.05
N ASN A 18 15.64 -1.47 -10.94
CA ASN A 18 16.93 -0.82 -10.70
C ASN A 18 16.80 0.65 -10.29
N ALA A 19 15.58 1.19 -10.20
CA ALA A 19 15.35 2.59 -9.88
C ALA A 19 15.34 2.85 -8.37
N ASN A 20 15.86 4.01 -7.97
CA ASN A 20 15.61 4.56 -6.64
C ASN A 20 14.18 5.11 -6.59
N VAL A 21 13.36 4.60 -5.67
CA VAL A 21 11.95 4.97 -5.53
C VAL A 21 11.73 5.71 -4.22
N ALA A 22 11.13 6.89 -4.30
CA ALA A 22 10.63 7.62 -3.14
C ALA A 22 9.10 7.51 -3.08
N LEU A 23 8.57 7.05 -1.95
CA LEU A 23 7.14 7.06 -1.66
C LEU A 23 6.81 8.34 -0.90
N VAL A 24 6.03 9.24 -1.53
CA VAL A 24 5.67 10.53 -0.95
C VAL A 24 4.22 10.48 -0.47
N CYS A 25 4.05 10.35 0.84
CA CYS A 25 2.76 10.44 1.51
C CYS A 25 2.28 11.89 1.56
N ALA A 26 1.01 12.14 1.28
CA ALA A 26 0.45 13.50 1.30
C ALA A 26 0.16 13.97 2.73
N GLY A 27 -0.23 13.05 3.60
CA GLY A 27 -0.72 13.33 4.93
C GLY A 27 -2.01 14.15 4.90
N THR A 28 -2.32 14.84 5.99
CA THR A 28 -3.49 15.72 6.08
C THR A 28 -3.16 16.91 6.98
N ASP A 29 -3.37 18.13 6.47
CA ASP A 29 -3.09 19.41 7.14
C ASP A 29 -1.66 19.51 7.71
N GLY A 30 -0.68 18.94 7.01
CA GLY A 30 0.73 18.93 7.44
C GLY A 30 1.08 17.87 8.48
N PHE A 31 0.16 16.97 8.80
CA PHE A 31 0.40 15.84 9.70
C PHE A 31 0.53 14.54 8.92
N VAL A 32 1.42 13.66 9.41
CA VAL A 32 1.48 12.26 8.99
C VAL A 32 0.15 11.58 9.31
N THR A 33 -0.35 10.76 8.39
CA THR A 33 -1.59 10.03 8.58
C THR A 33 -1.41 8.54 8.34
N ALA A 34 -2.15 7.74 9.12
CA ALA A 34 -1.96 6.29 9.17
C ALA A 34 -2.35 5.62 7.85
N GLU A 35 -3.37 6.13 7.16
CA GLU A 35 -3.85 5.61 5.87
C GLU A 35 -2.79 5.68 4.76
N ASP A 36 -2.05 6.80 4.70
CA ASP A 36 -0.98 7.00 3.72
C ASP A 36 0.24 6.11 4.04
N VAL A 37 0.65 6.11 5.32
CA VAL A 37 1.77 5.27 5.78
C VAL A 37 1.45 3.79 5.62
N LEU A 38 0.20 3.39 5.83
CA LEU A 38 -0.25 2.02 5.59
C LEU A 38 -0.12 1.63 4.14
N PHE A 39 -0.56 2.47 3.21
CA PHE A 39 -0.40 2.19 1.78
C PHE A 39 1.08 2.10 1.39
N ALA A 40 1.91 3.02 1.88
CA ALA A 40 3.35 2.96 1.66
C ALA A 40 3.96 1.64 2.20
N GLY A 41 3.57 1.24 3.41
CA GLY A 41 3.99 -0.01 4.04
C GLY A 41 3.55 -1.28 3.31
N ALA A 42 2.34 -1.27 2.78
CA ALA A 42 1.82 -2.35 1.94
C ALA A 42 2.66 -2.48 0.66
N LEU A 43 2.98 -1.35 0.01
CA LEU A 43 3.77 -1.33 -1.21
C LEU A 43 5.22 -1.76 -0.97
N VAL A 44 5.84 -1.32 0.14
CA VAL A 44 7.18 -1.77 0.56
C VAL A 44 7.20 -3.27 0.86
N SER A 45 6.19 -3.78 1.56
CA SER A 45 6.02 -5.22 1.81
C SER A 45 5.97 -6.01 0.50
N HIS A 46 5.22 -5.50 -0.49
CA HIS A 46 5.13 -6.12 -1.82
C HIS A 46 6.48 -6.10 -2.56
N PHE A 47 7.23 -4.99 -2.51
CA PHE A 47 8.57 -4.94 -3.10
C PHE A 47 9.49 -5.96 -2.46
N GLN A 48 9.52 -6.04 -1.14
CA GLN A 48 10.42 -6.98 -0.47
C GLN A 48 10.12 -8.43 -0.86
N SER A 49 8.86 -8.84 -0.88
CA SER A 49 8.49 -10.18 -1.36
C SER A 49 8.96 -10.46 -2.79
N ARG A 50 8.89 -9.47 -3.69
CA ARG A 50 9.37 -9.60 -5.08
C ARG A 50 10.89 -9.71 -5.17
N PHE A 51 11.64 -8.99 -4.33
CA PHE A 51 13.11 -9.07 -4.31
C PHE A 51 13.59 -10.39 -3.67
N ASP A 52 12.97 -10.81 -2.56
CA ASP A 52 13.26 -12.08 -1.90
C ASP A 52 13.07 -13.27 -2.86
N GLN A 53 12.01 -13.26 -3.66
CA GLN A 53 11.74 -14.29 -4.69
C GLN A 53 12.80 -14.33 -5.80
N ARG A 54 13.47 -13.20 -6.11
CA ARG A 54 14.45 -13.12 -7.20
C ARG A 54 15.85 -13.57 -6.80
N GLN A 55 16.18 -13.63 -5.50
CA GLN A 55 17.46 -14.08 -4.93
C GLN A 55 18.76 -13.42 -5.46
N ILE A 56 18.67 -12.46 -6.40
CA ILE A 56 19.81 -11.88 -7.12
C ILE A 56 20.10 -10.42 -6.70
N LEU A 57 19.10 -9.73 -6.14
CA LEU A 57 19.19 -8.32 -5.73
C LEU A 57 18.61 -8.15 -4.32
N SER A 58 19.23 -7.30 -3.50
CA SER A 58 18.69 -6.88 -2.20
C SER A 58 17.95 -5.55 -2.34
N LEU A 59 16.78 -5.43 -1.70
CA LEU A 59 16.06 -4.17 -1.58
C LEU A 59 16.67 -3.34 -0.44
N ASP A 60 17.24 -2.18 -0.77
CA ASP A 60 17.72 -1.22 0.24
C ASP A 60 16.54 -0.35 0.73
N LEU A 61 16.40 -0.24 2.05
CA LEU A 61 15.29 0.46 2.69
C LEU A 61 15.83 1.40 3.77
N ASN A 62 15.40 2.66 3.72
CA ASN A 62 15.63 3.62 4.79
C ASN A 62 14.67 3.41 5.97
N ASP A 63 14.91 4.14 7.06
CA ASP A 63 14.13 4.07 8.30
C ASP A 63 12.63 4.28 8.05
N GLU A 64 12.25 5.28 7.25
CA GLU A 64 10.85 5.57 6.96
C GLU A 64 10.17 4.40 6.23
N SER A 65 10.87 3.74 5.31
CA SER A 65 10.34 2.58 4.61
C SER A 65 10.21 1.37 5.54
N LEU A 66 11.16 1.18 6.46
CA LEU A 66 11.11 0.12 7.48
C LEU A 66 9.94 0.34 8.44
N ILE A 67 9.74 1.57 8.92
CA ILE A 67 8.65 1.95 9.82
C ILE A 67 7.29 1.74 9.13
N ALA A 68 7.15 2.19 7.89
CA ALA A 68 5.91 2.00 7.13
C ALA A 68 5.61 0.50 6.93
N ARG A 69 6.62 -0.29 6.54
CA ARG A 69 6.50 -1.74 6.38
C ARG A 69 6.06 -2.40 7.68
N GLU A 70 6.67 -2.06 8.79
CA GLU A 70 6.35 -2.65 10.09
C GLU A 70 4.94 -2.26 10.56
N MET A 71 4.52 -1.02 10.34
CA MET A 71 3.15 -0.59 10.60
C MET A 71 2.14 -1.44 9.82
N TRP A 72 2.38 -1.67 8.52
CA TRP A 72 1.55 -2.56 7.70
C TRP A 72 1.54 -3.98 8.26
N ARG A 73 2.71 -4.56 8.53
CA ARG A 73 2.86 -5.93 9.03
C ARG A 73 2.21 -6.13 10.40
N SER A 74 2.20 -5.12 11.26
CA SER A 74 1.57 -5.21 12.59
C SER A 74 0.06 -5.44 12.54
N TRP A 75 -0.61 -5.10 11.42
CA TRP A 75 -2.06 -5.28 11.23
C TRP A 75 -2.41 -6.30 10.16
N PHE A 76 -1.53 -6.49 9.17
CA PHE A 76 -1.81 -7.27 7.96
C PHE A 76 -0.68 -8.22 7.57
N GLY A 77 0.35 -8.34 8.40
CA GLY A 77 1.44 -9.29 8.22
C GLY A 77 1.06 -10.72 8.62
N PRO A 78 1.91 -11.70 8.32
CA PRO A 78 1.73 -13.06 8.82
C PRO A 78 1.73 -13.03 10.35
N THR A 79 0.73 -13.64 10.99
CA THR A 79 0.73 -13.86 12.43
C THR A 79 1.73 -14.96 12.80
N ASP A 80 2.56 -14.71 13.81
CA ASP A 80 3.50 -15.69 14.34
C ASP A 80 2.74 -16.97 14.76
N GLY A 81 2.90 -18.04 13.97
CA GLY A 81 2.14 -19.29 14.10
C GLY A 81 2.13 -20.18 12.86
N GLU A 82 2.51 -19.67 11.68
CA GLU A 82 2.57 -20.41 10.41
C GLU A 82 4.01 -20.81 9.99
N THR A 83 4.94 -20.88 10.92
CA THR A 83 6.29 -21.44 10.72
C THR A 83 6.45 -22.74 11.48
N GLU A 84 5.73 -23.79 11.08
CA GLU A 84 6.13 -25.17 11.36
C GLU A 84 5.91 -25.96 10.07
N ALA A 85 7.00 -26.53 9.54
CA ALA A 85 7.00 -27.37 8.36
C ALA A 85 6.09 -28.59 8.57
N GLY A 86 5.00 -28.68 7.80
CA GLY A 86 4.11 -29.84 7.81
C GLY A 86 3.24 -29.85 6.57
N ASP A 87 3.32 -30.95 5.82
CA ASP A 87 2.57 -31.21 4.61
C ASP A 87 1.06 -30.98 4.79
N VAL A 88 0.58 -29.82 4.34
CA VAL A 88 -0.85 -29.60 4.07
C VAL A 88 -0.98 -28.95 2.71
N LYS A 89 -1.83 -29.55 1.88
CA LYS A 89 -2.08 -29.19 0.49
C LYS A 89 -2.33 -27.69 0.36
N ALA A 90 -1.68 -27.10 -0.64
CA ALA A 90 -1.80 -25.71 -1.05
C ALA A 90 -3.26 -25.35 -1.41
N GLU A 91 -4.05 -25.01 -0.41
CA GLU A 91 -5.25 -24.19 -0.55
C GLU A 91 -4.94 -22.86 0.15
N GLU A 92 -4.44 -21.90 -0.64
CA GLU A 92 -4.51 -20.44 -0.44
C GLU A 92 -4.54 -19.89 0.99
N SER A 93 -3.66 -20.34 1.89
CA SER A 93 -3.21 -19.55 3.04
C SER A 93 -2.24 -18.46 2.58
N SER A 94 -2.70 -17.59 1.69
CA SER A 94 -2.07 -16.29 1.44
C SER A 94 -2.75 -15.33 2.39
N ALA A 95 -1.97 -14.67 3.26
CA ALA A 95 -2.37 -13.58 4.13
C ALA A 95 -3.12 -12.49 3.34
N THR A 96 -4.40 -12.73 3.07
CA THR A 96 -5.24 -11.89 2.23
C THR A 96 -5.79 -10.86 3.18
N THR A 97 -5.26 -9.64 3.10
CA THR A 97 -5.83 -8.52 3.82
C THR A 97 -7.32 -8.42 3.44
N HIS A 98 -8.19 -8.72 4.40
CA HIS A 98 -9.63 -8.70 4.13
C HIS A 98 -10.06 -7.23 3.94
N PRO A 99 -10.71 -6.85 2.82
CA PRO A 99 -11.08 -5.45 2.56
C PRO A 99 -11.84 -4.79 3.71
N ALA A 100 -12.73 -5.53 4.38
CA ALA A 100 -13.43 -5.04 5.57
C ALA A 100 -12.49 -4.67 6.75
N ALA A 101 -11.41 -5.44 6.97
CA ALA A 101 -10.44 -5.15 8.02
C ALA A 101 -9.60 -3.91 7.67
N LEU A 102 -9.21 -3.78 6.40
CA LEU A 102 -8.55 -2.57 5.92
C LEU A 102 -9.46 -1.34 6.03
N ALA A 103 -10.72 -1.43 5.58
CA ALA A 103 -11.69 -0.34 5.72
C ALA A 103 -11.90 0.07 7.18
N ALA A 104 -12.00 -0.90 8.10
CA ALA A 104 -12.09 -0.64 9.54
C ALA A 104 -10.83 0.02 10.10
N ARG A 105 -9.65 -0.25 9.54
CA ARG A 105 -8.41 0.42 9.95
C ARG A 105 -8.31 1.82 9.36
N LEU A 106 -8.70 2.00 8.09
CA LEU A 106 -8.79 3.31 7.45
C LEU A 106 -9.78 4.21 8.19
N SER A 107 -10.89 3.67 8.71
CA SER A 107 -11.87 4.45 9.48
C SER A 107 -11.30 5.05 10.76
N GLN A 108 -10.29 4.41 11.37
CA GLN A 108 -9.61 4.89 12.59
C GLN A 108 -8.52 5.93 12.32
N SER A 109 -8.22 6.17 11.05
CA SER A 109 -7.18 7.10 10.62
C SER A 109 -7.68 8.55 10.56
N ARG A 110 -6.78 9.53 10.45
CA ARG A 110 -7.18 10.96 10.40
C ARG A 110 -8.01 11.24 9.15
N GLY A 111 -7.57 10.79 7.98
CA GLY A 111 -8.32 10.93 6.74
C GLY A 111 -9.67 10.22 6.79
N GLY A 112 -9.72 9.01 7.38
CA GLY A 112 -10.99 8.30 7.53
C GLY A 112 -11.97 8.97 8.48
N GLN A 113 -11.50 9.48 9.62
CA GLN A 113 -12.32 10.25 10.55
C GLN A 113 -12.80 11.58 9.93
N ASN A 114 -12.04 12.16 9.00
CA ASN A 114 -12.50 13.31 8.21
C ASN A 114 -13.65 12.91 7.26
N LEU A 115 -13.52 11.79 6.53
CA LEU A 115 -14.57 11.30 5.63
C LEU A 115 -15.87 11.01 6.38
N ILE A 116 -15.79 10.32 7.53
CA ILE A 116 -16.96 10.01 8.36
C ILE A 116 -17.67 11.30 8.79
N ARG A 117 -16.91 12.29 9.30
CA ARG A 117 -17.48 13.59 9.71
C ARG A 117 -18.13 14.35 8.54
N ALA A 118 -17.65 14.15 7.32
CA ALA A 118 -18.20 14.75 6.12
C ALA A 118 -19.34 13.93 5.49
N GLY A 119 -19.70 12.76 6.04
CA GLY A 119 -20.77 11.90 5.51
C GLY A 119 -20.34 10.96 4.37
N TYR A 120 -19.04 10.77 4.16
CA TYR A 120 -18.46 9.94 3.08
C TYR A 120 -17.92 8.59 3.59
N GLU A 121 -18.55 7.99 4.60
CA GLU A 121 -18.07 6.73 5.19
C GLU A 121 -18.01 5.57 4.17
N ALA A 122 -18.91 5.56 3.18
CA ALA A 122 -18.93 4.55 2.12
C ALA A 122 -17.61 4.53 1.29
N ASP A 123 -16.91 5.65 1.19
CA ASP A 123 -15.64 5.74 0.46
C ASP A 123 -14.54 4.91 1.10
N LEU A 124 -14.61 4.64 2.41
CA LEU A 124 -13.64 3.80 3.11
C LEU A 124 -13.65 2.36 2.61
N GLN A 125 -14.84 1.83 2.29
CA GLN A 125 -14.99 0.50 1.71
C GLN A 125 -14.34 0.47 0.34
N ARG A 126 -14.64 1.49 -0.49
CA ARG A 126 -14.05 1.59 -1.83
C ARG A 126 -12.53 1.68 -1.75
N CYS A 127 -11.99 2.55 -0.90
CA CYS A 127 -10.54 2.71 -0.70
C CYS A 127 -9.84 1.43 -0.23
N ALA A 128 -10.56 0.49 0.37
CA ALA A 128 -10.00 -0.78 0.84
C ALA A 128 -10.06 -1.91 -0.19
N GLU A 129 -10.61 -1.68 -1.38
CA GLU A 129 -10.68 -2.67 -2.45
C GLU A 129 -9.33 -2.84 -3.16
N ILE A 130 -8.42 -3.59 -2.51
CA ILE A 130 -7.06 -3.82 -2.97
C ILE A 130 -7.05 -4.38 -4.40
N ASP A 131 -6.24 -3.77 -5.27
CA ASP A 131 -6.01 -4.16 -6.66
C ASP A 131 -7.26 -4.26 -7.55
N SER A 132 -8.34 -3.55 -7.19
CA SER A 132 -9.57 -3.45 -8.00
C SER A 132 -9.39 -2.66 -9.30
N VAL A 133 -8.26 -1.98 -9.50
CA VAL A 133 -7.94 -1.13 -10.66
C VAL A 133 -6.49 -1.36 -11.12
N SER A 134 -6.27 -1.54 -12.41
CA SER A 134 -4.92 -1.77 -12.98
C SER A 134 -4.22 -0.51 -13.52
N ILE A 135 -4.88 0.64 -13.44
CA ILE A 135 -4.39 1.91 -14.00
C ILE A 135 -3.33 2.50 -13.06
N VAL A 136 -2.23 3.01 -13.62
CA VAL A 136 -1.17 3.69 -12.85
C VAL A 136 -0.99 5.12 -13.36
N PRO A 137 -1.68 6.13 -12.78
CA PRO A 137 -1.58 7.49 -13.26
C PRO A 137 -0.14 8.04 -13.15
N ARG A 138 0.35 8.61 -14.25
CA ARG A 138 1.68 9.25 -14.34
C ARG A 138 1.52 10.72 -14.67
N ARG A 139 2.22 11.58 -13.93
CA ARG A 139 2.25 13.01 -14.25
C ARG A 139 3.01 13.19 -15.57
N ILE A 140 2.34 13.69 -16.59
CA ILE A 140 2.90 13.86 -17.95
C ILE A 140 3.18 15.33 -18.29
N ALA A 141 2.50 16.27 -17.62
CA ALA A 141 2.70 17.69 -17.83
C ALA A 141 2.21 18.51 -16.63
N VAL A 142 2.57 19.80 -16.63
CA VAL A 142 1.94 20.84 -15.82
C VAL A 142 1.36 21.87 -16.79
N ARG A 143 0.09 22.24 -16.63
CA ARG A 143 -0.57 23.25 -17.47
C ARG A 143 -1.33 24.23 -16.59
N ALA A 144 -1.01 25.52 -16.74
CA ALA A 144 -1.61 26.61 -15.94
C ALA A 144 -1.60 26.32 -14.42
N GLY A 145 -0.51 25.76 -13.90
CA GLY A 145 -0.37 25.40 -12.49
C GLY A 145 -0.99 24.06 -12.06
N ALA A 146 -1.79 23.42 -12.93
CA ALA A 146 -2.38 22.10 -12.65
C ALA A 146 -1.48 20.95 -13.13
N SER A 147 -1.40 19.88 -12.35
CA SER A 147 -0.75 18.63 -12.78
C SER A 147 -1.68 17.85 -13.71
N ILE A 148 -1.15 17.42 -14.86
CA ILE A 148 -1.87 16.58 -15.82
C ILE A 148 -1.35 15.15 -15.69
N PHE A 149 -2.28 14.21 -15.51
CA PHE A 149 -1.98 12.79 -15.39
C PHE A 149 -2.47 12.03 -16.61
N GLY A 150 -1.59 11.20 -17.18
CA GLY A 150 -1.93 10.19 -18.19
C GLY A 150 -2.06 8.82 -17.54
N ARG A 151 -2.61 7.86 -18.29
CA ARG A 151 -2.49 6.43 -17.97
C ARG A 151 -1.08 5.95 -18.22
#